data_AF-A0A0S9NR37-F1
#
_entry.id   AF-A0A0S9NR37-F1
#
_cell.length_a   1.000
_cell.length_b   1.000
_cell.length_c   1.000
_cell.angle_alpha   90.00
_cell.angle_beta   90.00
_cell.angle_gamma   90.00
#
_symmetry.space_group_name_H-M   'P 1'
#
loop_
_entity.id
_entity.type
_entity.pdbx_description
1 polymer ?
#
loop_
_entity_poly.entity_id
_entity_poly.type
_entity_poly.pdbx_seq_one_letter_code
_entity_poly.pdbx_strand_id
1 'polypeptide(L)'
;MRAFWLRQLAWLLFGERTRRSDALYDAPLQDWLANGVLQRLDRAFSRDADAPAHHVQDLLGLHGALLRDWVGRGAAVYVCGQRKGMPQGVDTALRRALGDALLEQLAAGGRYRRDVY
;
A
#
# COMPACT_ATOMS: atom_id res chain seq x y z
N MET A 1 26.04 -21.01 3.26
CA MET A 1 26.06 -19.57 3.63
C MET A 1 25.35 -18.77 2.56
N ARG A 2 24.43 -17.87 2.97
CA ARG A 2 23.71 -16.79 2.24
C ARG A 2 22.18 -16.97 2.17
N ALA A 3 21.48 -15.88 2.55
CA ALA A 3 20.05 -15.56 2.40
C ALA A 3 19.04 -15.93 3.51
N PHE A 4 19.44 -16.26 4.74
CA PHE A 4 18.51 -16.39 5.89
C PHE A 4 18.18 -15.05 6.60
N TRP A 5 18.76 -13.93 6.15
CA TRP A 5 18.38 -12.60 6.64
C TRP A 5 16.98 -12.25 6.12
N LEU A 6 15.97 -12.59 6.93
CA LEU A 6 14.61 -12.07 6.98
C LEU A 6 14.15 -11.40 5.68
N ARG A 7 13.52 -12.16 4.76
CA ARG A 7 12.68 -11.53 3.74
C ARG A 7 11.61 -10.75 4.48
N GLN A 8 11.78 -9.44 4.60
CA GLN A 8 10.79 -8.56 5.19
C GLN A 8 9.53 -8.68 4.35
N LEU A 9 8.44 -9.07 4.99
CA LEU A 9 7.16 -9.26 4.33
C LEU A 9 6.69 -7.91 3.80
N ALA A 10 6.37 -7.85 2.51
CA ALA A 10 5.93 -6.62 1.85
C ALA A 10 4.50 -6.78 1.33
N TRP A 11 3.68 -5.76 1.58
CA TRP A 11 2.36 -5.61 0.99
C TRP A 11 2.36 -4.35 0.13
N LEU A 12 2.04 -4.50 -1.15
CA LEU A 12 1.93 -3.40 -2.09
C LEU A 12 0.46 -3.10 -2.40
N LEU A 13 0.06 -1.85 -2.21
CA LEU A 13 -1.17 -1.29 -2.75
C LEU A 13 -0.80 -0.42 -3.95
N PHE A 14 -1.33 -0.73 -5.13
CA PHE A 14 -0.93 -0.04 -6.37
C PHE A 14 -2.14 0.42 -7.17
N GLY A 15 -2.16 1.70 -7.52
CA GLY A 15 -3.31 2.36 -8.14
C GLY A 15 -3.02 2.83 -9.56
N GLU A 16 -3.85 2.42 -10.50
CA GLU A 16 -3.72 2.73 -11.93
C GLU A 16 -5.05 3.20 -12.53
N ARG A 17 -5.05 3.46 -13.84
CA ARG A 17 -6.24 3.98 -14.56
C ARG A 17 -7.17 2.85 -14.95
N THR A 18 -6.69 1.91 -15.76
CA THR A 18 -7.49 0.86 -16.37
C THR A 18 -6.70 -0.44 -16.40
N ARG A 19 -7.28 -1.58 -16.04
CA ARG A 19 -6.53 -2.85 -16.06
C ARG A 19 -6.07 -3.23 -17.47
N ARG A 20 -6.90 -2.97 -18.49
CA ARG A 20 -6.62 -3.39 -19.87
C ARG A 20 -5.44 -2.66 -20.52
N SER A 21 -5.26 -1.37 -20.23
CA SER A 21 -4.27 -0.52 -20.92
C SER A 21 -3.13 -0.03 -20.02
N ASP A 22 -3.34 0.00 -18.70
CA ASP A 22 -2.46 0.68 -17.77
C ASP A 22 -2.00 -0.23 -16.63
N ALA A 23 -2.05 -1.56 -16.81
CA ALA A 23 -1.49 -2.51 -15.85
C ALA A 23 0.04 -2.53 -15.94
N LEU A 24 0.65 -1.43 -15.50
CA LEU A 24 2.09 -1.24 -15.40
C LEU A 24 2.68 -2.33 -14.51
N TYR A 25 3.79 -2.89 -14.99
CA TYR A 25 4.56 -3.91 -14.29
C TYR A 25 3.75 -5.14 -13.87
N ASP A 26 2.63 -5.45 -14.53
CA ASP A 26 1.75 -6.53 -14.08
C ASP A 26 2.49 -7.87 -13.96
N ALA A 27 3.16 -8.31 -15.02
CA ALA A 27 3.97 -9.53 -14.99
C ALA A 27 5.05 -9.50 -13.89
N PRO A 28 5.93 -8.48 -13.79
CA PRO A 28 6.88 -8.38 -12.69
C PRO A 28 6.27 -8.42 -11.29
N LEU A 29 5.13 -7.75 -11.07
CA LEU A 29 4.44 -7.71 -9.78
C LEU A 29 3.82 -9.07 -9.42
N GLN A 30 3.26 -9.78 -10.41
CA GLN A 30 2.78 -11.15 -10.24
C GLN A 30 3.95 -12.10 -9.93
N ASP A 31 5.08 -11.96 -10.63
CA ASP A 31 6.28 -12.75 -10.36
C ASP A 31 6.81 -12.49 -8.95
N TRP A 32 6.80 -11.24 -8.49
CA TRP A 32 7.19 -10.89 -7.12
C TRP A 32 6.25 -11.49 -6.08
N LEU A 33 4.95 -11.54 -6.36
CA LEU A 33 3.98 -12.20 -5.50
C LEU A 33 4.21 -13.72 -5.47
N ALA A 34 4.36 -14.35 -6.63
CA ALA A 34 4.60 -15.79 -6.76
C ALA A 34 5.90 -16.25 -6.09
N ASN A 35 6.95 -15.43 -6.15
CA ASN A 35 8.25 -15.74 -5.56
C ASN A 35 8.39 -15.28 -4.09
N GLY A 36 7.33 -14.72 -3.49
CA GLY A 36 7.32 -14.27 -2.09
C GLY A 36 8.19 -13.04 -1.81
N VAL A 37 8.47 -12.23 -2.83
CA VAL A 37 9.02 -10.86 -2.64
C VAL A 37 7.92 -9.96 -2.09
N LEU A 38 6.73 -10.03 -2.68
CA LEU A 38 5.50 -9.50 -2.09
C LEU A 38 4.77 -10.64 -1.40
N GLN A 39 4.32 -10.42 -0.17
CA GLN A 39 3.38 -11.32 0.50
C GLN A 39 1.94 -11.04 0.05
N ARG A 40 1.67 -9.79 -0.34
CA ARG A 40 0.35 -9.36 -0.80
C ARG A 40 0.47 -8.24 -1.82
N LEU A 41 -0.42 -8.25 -2.80
CA LEU A 41 -0.58 -7.23 -3.81
C LEU A 41 -2.07 -6.92 -3.96
N ASP A 42 -2.48 -5.68 -3.74
CA ASP A 42 -3.82 -5.21 -4.05
C ASP A 42 -3.74 -4.09 -5.10
N ARG A 43 -4.55 -4.22 -6.16
CA ARG A 43 -4.59 -3.30 -7.29
C ARG A 43 -5.91 -2.54 -7.29
N ALA A 44 -5.84 -1.22 -7.51
CA ALA A 44 -7.00 -0.37 -7.71
C ALA A 44 -6.96 0.24 -9.11
N PHE A 45 -8.09 0.19 -9.84
CA PHE A 45 -8.19 0.71 -11.20
C PHE A 45 -9.30 1.76 -11.25
N SER A 46 -8.91 3.03 -11.42
CA SER A 46 -9.83 4.16 -11.24
C SER A 46 -10.89 4.33 -12.32
N ARG A 47 -10.79 3.61 -13.44
CA ARG A 47 -11.71 3.69 -14.59
C ARG A 47 -12.42 2.38 -14.89
N ASP A 48 -12.10 1.30 -14.17
CA ASP A 48 -12.79 0.03 -14.33
C ASP A 48 -14.09 0.10 -13.53
N ALA A 49 -15.24 0.01 -14.21
CA ALA A 49 -16.55 0.21 -13.60
C ALA A 49 -16.90 -0.85 -12.54
N ASP A 50 -16.43 -2.09 -12.72
CA ASP A 50 -16.76 -3.23 -11.85
C ASP A 50 -15.69 -3.51 -10.78
N ALA A 51 -14.87 -2.52 -10.45
CA ALA A 51 -13.80 -2.68 -9.46
C ALA A 51 -14.36 -2.50 -8.02
N PRO A 52 -13.97 -3.36 -7.05
CA PRO A 52 -14.36 -3.19 -5.65
C PRO A 52 -13.70 -1.97 -4.99
N ALA A 53 -12.64 -1.43 -5.60
CA ALA A 53 -11.92 -0.25 -5.17
C ALA A 53 -11.33 0.47 -6.40
N HIS A 54 -11.51 1.78 -6.47
CA HIS A 54 -11.05 2.59 -7.60
C HIS A 54 -9.74 3.32 -7.31
N HIS A 55 -9.44 3.53 -6.02
CA HIS A 55 -8.23 4.18 -5.55
C HIS A 55 -7.56 3.42 -4.40
N VAL A 56 -6.27 3.68 -4.17
CA VAL A 56 -5.52 3.06 -3.07
C VAL A 56 -6.08 3.41 -1.69
N GLN A 57 -6.66 4.59 -1.51
CA GLN A 57 -7.34 4.95 -0.25
C GLN A 57 -8.63 4.13 -0.01
N ASP A 58 -9.28 3.65 -1.06
CA ASP A 58 -10.45 2.78 -0.94
C ASP A 58 -10.00 1.40 -0.44
N LEU A 59 -8.90 0.87 -0.99
CA LEU A 59 -8.27 -0.36 -0.52
C LEU A 59 -7.84 -0.26 0.95
N LEU A 60 -7.26 0.87 1.36
CA LEU A 60 -6.92 1.11 2.78
C LEU A 60 -8.17 1.09 3.67
N GLY A 61 -9.29 1.64 3.20
CA GLY A 61 -10.58 1.57 3.89
C GLY A 61 -11.08 0.13 4.05
N LEU A 62 -11.07 -0.64 2.96
CA LEU A 62 -11.48 -2.05 2.96
C LEU A 62 -10.59 -2.93 3.85
N HIS A 63 -9.30 -2.64 3.90
CA HIS A 63 -8.30 -3.46 4.60
C HIS A 63 -7.80 -2.86 5.90
N GLY A 64 -8.54 -1.92 6.51
CA GLY A 64 -8.09 -1.21 7.72
C GLY A 64 -7.72 -2.14 8.89
N ALA A 65 -8.44 -3.24 9.08
CA ALA A 65 -8.10 -4.24 10.10
C ALA A 65 -6.78 -4.98 9.81
N LEU A 66 -6.57 -5.36 8.55
CA LEU A 66 -5.33 -5.99 8.10
C LEU A 66 -4.15 -5.02 8.21
N LEU A 67 -4.34 -3.76 7.85
CA LEU A 67 -3.33 -2.71 8.01
C LEU A 67 -2.91 -2.57 9.48
N ARG A 68 -3.86 -2.52 10.41
CA ARG A 68 -3.56 -2.47 11.86
C ARG A 68 -2.72 -3.66 12.32
N ASP A 69 -3.06 -4.85 11.84
CA ASP A 69 -2.33 -6.07 12.15
C ASP A 69 -0.89 -6.06 11.60
N TRP A 70 -0.67 -5.59 10.36
CA TRP A 70 0.67 -5.37 9.81
C TRP A 70 1.48 -4.35 10.63
N VAL A 71 0.89 -3.21 10.96
CA VAL A 71 1.53 -2.18 11.77
C VAL A 71 1.84 -2.69 13.19
N GLY A 72 0.94 -3.47 13.78
CA GLY A 72 1.12 -4.11 15.09
C GLY A 72 2.28 -5.11 15.12
N ARG A 73 2.56 -5.77 13.99
CA ARG A 73 3.76 -6.61 13.79
C ARG A 73 5.05 -5.82 13.52
N GLY A 74 4.99 -4.49 13.55
CA GLY A 74 6.16 -3.62 13.37
C GLY A 74 6.39 -3.16 11.94
N ALA A 75 5.43 -3.33 11.03
CA ALA A 75 5.57 -2.84 9.65
C ALA A 75 5.83 -1.33 9.59
N ALA A 76 6.51 -0.92 8.51
CA ALA A 76 6.64 0.46 8.11
C ALA A 76 5.73 0.75 6.90
N VAL A 77 5.20 1.97 6.83
CA VAL A 77 4.29 2.45 5.80
C VAL A 77 5.03 3.48 4.95
N TYR A 78 5.08 3.22 3.65
CA TYR A 78 5.67 4.11 2.65
C TYR A 78 4.60 4.53 1.66
N VAL A 79 4.48 5.83 1.44
CA VAL A 79 3.53 6.39 0.48
C VAL A 79 4.32 7.15 -0.57
N CYS A 80 4.18 6.77 -1.84
CA CYS A 80 4.77 7.49 -2.95
C CYS A 80 3.72 7.84 -4.01
N GLY A 81 3.97 8.90 -4.75
CA GLY A 81 3.19 9.26 -5.93
C GLY A 81 2.80 10.74 -5.96
N GLN A 82 2.40 11.17 -7.15
CA GLN A 82 2.31 12.59 -7.54
C GLN A 82 0.91 13.01 -8.00
N ARG A 83 -0.09 12.12 -7.87
CA ARG A 83 -1.43 12.42 -8.37
C ARG A 83 -2.13 13.38 -7.42
N LYS A 84 -2.51 14.56 -7.90
CA LYS A 84 -3.24 15.58 -7.15
C LYS A 84 -4.41 14.95 -6.34
N GLY A 85 -4.42 15.19 -5.03
CA GLY A 85 -5.44 14.68 -4.12
C GLY A 85 -5.21 13.25 -3.59
N MET A 86 -4.36 12.45 -4.23
CA MET A 86 -4.04 11.09 -3.74
C MET A 86 -3.31 11.12 -2.39
N PRO A 87 -2.26 11.94 -2.18
CA PRO A 87 -1.57 11.98 -0.90
C PRO A 87 -2.49 12.34 0.27
N GLN A 88 -3.41 13.31 0.07
CA GLN A 88 -4.39 13.70 1.09
C GLN A 88 -5.41 12.59 1.37
N GLY A 89 -5.88 11.91 0.31
CA GLY A 89 -6.81 10.79 0.45
C GLY A 89 -6.21 9.62 1.21
N VAL A 90 -4.95 9.28 0.91
CA VAL A 90 -4.19 8.23 1.61
C VAL A 90 -3.95 8.61 3.06
N ASP A 91 -3.50 9.84 3.35
CA ASP A 91 -3.28 10.29 4.73
C ASP A 91 -4.57 10.21 5.57
N THR A 92 -5.69 10.65 4.99
CA THR A 92 -7.01 10.55 5.64
C THR A 92 -7.41 9.10 5.90
N ALA A 93 -7.22 8.20 4.94
CA ALA A 93 -7.53 6.79 5.10
C ALA A 93 -6.65 6.11 6.16
N LEU A 94 -5.35 6.43 6.19
CA LEU A 94 -4.42 5.94 7.20
C LEU A 94 -4.82 6.42 8.60
N ARG A 95 -5.16 7.70 8.78
CA ARG A 95 -5.65 8.25 10.05
C ARG A 95 -6.91 7.56 10.53
N ARG A 96 -7.87 7.32 9.62
CA ARG A 96 -9.09 6.56 9.95
C ARG A 96 -8.79 5.12 10.39
N ALA A 97 -7.83 4.46 9.75
CA ALA A 97 -7.52 3.06 10.02
C ALA A 97 -6.65 2.86 11.28
N LEU A 98 -5.69 3.74 11.52
CA LEU A 98 -4.65 3.61 12.54
C LEU A 98 -4.83 4.55 13.74
N GLY A 99 -5.55 5.66 13.56
CA GLY A 99 -5.62 6.76 14.53
C GLY A 99 -4.42 7.71 14.43
N ASP A 100 -4.63 8.97 14.80
CA ASP A 100 -3.61 10.02 14.69
C ASP A 100 -2.37 9.73 15.55
N ALA A 101 -2.58 9.36 16.81
CA ALA A 101 -1.49 9.11 17.76
C ALA A 101 -0.54 8.00 17.27
N LEU A 102 -1.07 6.90 16.72
CA LEU A 102 -0.24 5.82 16.18
C LEU A 102 0.49 6.27 14.91
N LEU A 103 -0.17 7.00 14.02
CA LEU A 103 0.45 7.48 12.79
C LEU A 103 1.60 8.47 13.08
N GLU A 104 1.44 9.32 14.09
CA GLU A 104 2.47 10.22 14.60
C GLU A 104 3.64 9.46 15.23
N GLN A 105 3.36 8.42 16.03
CA GLN A 105 4.40 7.53 16.57
C GLN A 105 5.19 6.82 15.46
N LEU A 106 4.50 6.36 14.41
CA LEU A 106 5.16 5.77 13.23
C LEU A 106 6.04 6.78 12.52
N ALA A 107 5.58 8.02 12.35
CA ALA A 107 6.36 9.08 11.73
C ALA A 107 7.62 9.42 12.55
N ALA A 108 7.46 9.64 13.85
CA ALA A 108 8.56 9.93 14.78
C ALA A 108 9.58 8.77 14.83
N GLY A 109 9.10 7.53 14.74
CA GLY A 109 9.94 6.33 14.67
C GLY A 109 10.49 6.01 13.27
N GLY A 110 10.26 6.87 12.27
CA GLY A 110 10.74 6.67 10.89
C GLY A 110 10.08 5.52 10.13
N ARG A 111 8.98 4.95 10.67
CA ARG A 111 8.16 3.87 10.11
C ARG A 111 6.94 4.38 9.34
N TYR A 112 6.73 5.69 9.23
CA TYR A 112 5.83 6.29 8.25
C TYR A 112 6.59 7.33 7.44
N ARG A 113 6.73 7.11 6.13
CA ARG A 113 7.42 8.02 5.21
C ARG A 113 6.58 8.30 3.98
N ARG A 114 6.65 9.54 3.51
CA ARG A 114 5.93 9.98 2.33
C ARG A 114 6.91 10.65 1.38
N ASP A 115 6.87 10.21 0.12
CA ASP A 115 7.57 10.80 -1.00
C ASP A 115 6.53 11.22 -2.05
N VAL A 116 5.88 12.34 -1.78
CA VAL A 116 4.72 12.84 -2.49
C VAL A 116 4.95 14.31 -2.84
N TYR A 117 4.63 14.68 -4.08
CA TYR A 117 4.86 16.01 -4.66
C TYR A 117 3.57 16.59 -5.25
#